data_AF-A0A093CNU1-F1
#
_entry.id   AF-A0A093CNU1-F1
#
_cell.length_a   1.000
_cell.length_b   1.000
_cell.length_c   1.000
_cell.angle_alpha   90.00
_cell.angle_beta   90.00
_cell.angle_gamma   90.00
#
_symmetry.space_group_name_H-M   'P 1'
#
loop_
_entity.id
_entity.type
_entity.pdbx_description
1 polymer ?
#
loop_
_entity_poly.entity_id
_entity_poly.type
_entity_poly.pdbx_seq_one_letter_code
_entity_poly.pdbx_strand_id
1 'polypeptide(L)'
;MTRLRVCQQLLGAYLLIILHVQGQNLDSMLHGTGMKTSPDQKKQANGVTLAPEDTLPFLKCYCSGHCPDDAINNTCITNGHCFAIIEEDEHGEPTLASGCMKYEGSDFQCKDSPKAQLRRTIECCRTDFCNQDLQPTLPPLDSTDGLFDGSIRWMAVLISMAVCIIVMIILFSCFCYKHYCKSMAKRHCYNRDLEQDEAFIPAGESLKDLIDQSQSSGSGSGLPLLVQRTIAKQIQMVRQVGKGRYGEVWMGKWRGEKVAVKVFFTTEEASWFRETEIYQTVLMRHENILGFIAADIKGTGSWTQLYLITDYHENGSLYDFLKCTTLDNRALLKLAYSAACGLCHLHTEIYGTQGKPAIAHRDLKSKNILIKKNGTCCIADLGLAVKFN
;
A
#
# COMPACT_ATOMS: atom_id res chain seq x y z
N MET A 1 -7.77 3.25 12.18
CA MET A 1 -7.24 4.53 11.64
C MET A 1 -5.75 4.51 11.32
N THR A 2 -4.93 3.64 11.93
CA THR A 2 -3.47 3.55 11.64
C THR A 2 -3.12 2.85 10.32
N ARG A 3 -3.92 1.89 9.83
CA ARG A 3 -3.64 1.18 8.55
C ARG A 3 -4.03 1.96 7.28
N LEU A 4 -4.92 2.94 7.39
CA LEU A 4 -5.30 3.80 6.26
C LEU A 4 -4.23 4.87 5.99
N ARG A 5 -3.55 5.37 7.04
CA ARG A 5 -2.42 6.30 6.92
C ARG A 5 -1.20 5.66 6.27
N VAL A 6 -0.89 4.39 6.60
CA VAL A 6 0.23 3.66 5.96
C VAL A 6 -0.04 3.43 4.48
N CYS A 7 -1.29 3.13 4.10
CA CYS A 7 -1.65 2.94 2.70
C CYS A 7 -1.62 4.26 1.91
N GLN A 8 -2.07 5.37 2.51
CA GLN A 8 -1.96 6.71 1.91
C GLN A 8 -0.50 7.19 1.80
N GLN A 9 0.36 6.87 2.77
CA GLN A 9 1.80 7.19 2.69
C GLN A 9 2.53 6.36 1.63
N LEU A 10 2.17 5.08 1.46
CA LEU A 10 2.72 4.23 0.41
C LEU A 10 2.26 4.65 -1.00
N LEU A 11 0.99 5.04 -1.14
CA LEU A 11 0.46 5.61 -2.39
C LEU A 11 1.10 6.96 -2.73
N GLY A 12 1.33 7.82 -1.73
CA GLY A 12 2.04 9.10 -1.90
C GLY A 12 3.52 8.93 -2.27
N ALA A 13 4.21 7.96 -1.66
CA ALA A 13 5.60 7.63 -2.00
C ALA A 13 5.73 7.06 -3.42
N TYR A 14 4.76 6.25 -3.85
CA TYR A 14 4.73 5.69 -5.21
C TYR A 14 4.48 6.77 -6.27
N LEU A 15 3.59 7.74 -6.00
CA LEU A 15 3.38 8.90 -6.87
C LEU A 15 4.61 9.82 -6.93
N LEU A 16 5.32 10.01 -5.82
CA LEU A 16 6.56 10.80 -5.78
C LEU A 16 7.69 10.15 -6.58
N ILE A 17 7.83 8.83 -6.55
CA ILE A 17 8.83 8.11 -7.35
C ILE A 17 8.53 8.24 -8.85
N ILE A 18 7.25 8.18 -9.26
CA ILE A 18 6.86 8.34 -10.67
C ILE A 18 7.12 9.78 -11.14
N LEU A 19 6.86 10.79 -10.30
CA LEU A 19 7.16 12.19 -10.62
C LEU A 19 8.66 12.51 -10.61
N HIS A 20 9.47 11.86 -9.77
CA HIS A 20 10.92 12.06 -9.73
C HIS A 20 11.63 11.39 -10.93
N VAL A 21 11.10 10.26 -11.42
CA VAL A 21 11.64 9.56 -12.61
C VAL A 21 11.36 10.33 -13.91
N GLN A 22 10.27 11.11 -13.98
CA GLN A 22 10.02 12.02 -15.12
C GLN A 22 10.81 13.34 -15.05
N GLY A 23 11.32 13.73 -13.88
CA GLY A 23 12.04 15.00 -13.67
C GLY A 23 13.56 14.96 -13.87
N GLN A 24 14.16 13.80 -14.15
CA GLN A 24 15.63 13.65 -14.25
C GLN A 24 16.15 13.34 -15.65
N ASN A 25 15.31 13.39 -16.70
CA ASN A 25 15.72 12.99 -18.05
C ASN A 25 15.83 14.15 -19.07
N LEU A 26 15.91 15.39 -18.59
CA LEU A 26 16.08 16.56 -19.44
C LEU A 26 17.02 17.57 -18.79
N ASP A 27 18.30 17.21 -18.60
CA ASP A 27 19.42 18.15 -18.42
C ASP A 27 20.74 17.38 -18.33
N SER A 28 21.27 16.93 -19.46
CA SER A 28 22.65 16.46 -19.59
C SER A 28 22.93 16.11 -21.05
N MET A 29 23.27 17.11 -21.87
CA MET A 29 24.17 16.96 -23.04
C MET A 29 24.38 18.32 -23.70
N LEU A 30 25.04 19.24 -23.00
CA LEU A 30 25.63 20.45 -23.59
C LEU A 30 26.71 20.96 -22.64
N HIS A 31 27.92 20.39 -22.71
CA HIS A 31 29.13 21.11 -22.33
C HIS A 31 30.34 20.54 -23.07
N GLY A 32 30.93 21.39 -23.90
CA GLY A 32 32.09 21.10 -24.72
C GLY A 32 33.35 20.85 -23.90
N THR A 33 34.14 19.89 -24.35
CA THR A 33 35.51 19.68 -23.89
C THR A 33 36.47 20.47 -24.78
N GLY A 34 36.84 21.66 -24.31
CA GLY A 34 38.06 22.33 -24.75
C GLY A 34 39.26 21.63 -24.12
N MET A 35 40.13 21.04 -24.95
CA MET A 35 41.34 20.38 -24.51
C MET A 35 42.51 21.38 -24.51
N LYS A 36 43.06 21.65 -23.31
CA LYS A 36 44.27 22.46 -23.11
C LYS A 36 45.52 21.64 -23.43
N THR A 37 46.43 22.23 -24.21
CA THR A 37 47.79 21.77 -24.49
C THR A 37 48.78 22.28 -23.43
N SER A 38 49.74 21.42 -23.02
CA SER A 38 51.09 21.80 -22.56
C SER A 38 51.95 20.56 -22.20
N PRO A 39 53.30 20.69 -22.19
CA PRO A 39 54.19 19.76 -22.88
C PRO A 39 55.19 19.01 -21.98
N ASP A 40 56.06 18.26 -22.65
CA ASP A 40 57.35 17.66 -22.23
C ASP A 40 57.37 16.23 -21.67
N GLN A 41 57.92 15.29 -22.47
CA GLN A 41 59.25 14.71 -22.21
C GLN A 41 59.83 13.88 -23.39
N LYS A 42 61.05 14.28 -23.78
CA LYS A 42 62.17 13.63 -24.53
C LYS A 42 62.17 12.08 -24.51
N LYS A 43 62.67 11.31 -25.51
CA LYS A 43 63.94 11.43 -26.26
C LYS A 43 64.05 10.34 -27.35
N GLN A 44 64.58 10.71 -28.53
CA GLN A 44 65.41 9.95 -29.48
C GLN A 44 65.04 8.52 -29.94
N ALA A 45 64.74 8.40 -31.24
CA ALA A 45 65.35 7.41 -32.14
C ALA A 45 65.29 7.90 -33.59
N ASN A 46 66.41 7.80 -34.31
CA ASN A 46 66.55 8.14 -35.72
C ASN A 46 65.63 7.28 -36.59
N GLY A 47 64.72 7.93 -37.31
CA GLY A 47 63.97 7.37 -38.41
C GLY A 47 63.26 8.53 -39.11
N VAL A 48 63.72 8.89 -40.30
CA VAL A 48 62.99 9.83 -41.17
C VAL A 48 61.66 9.17 -41.48
N THR A 49 60.62 9.55 -40.75
CA THR A 49 59.25 9.13 -41.02
C THR A 49 58.61 10.35 -41.65
N LEU A 50 58.63 10.40 -42.98
CA LEU A 50 57.86 11.38 -43.73
C LEU A 50 56.40 11.24 -43.31
N ALA A 51 55.75 12.35 -42.98
CA ALA A 51 54.32 12.36 -42.68
C ALA A 51 53.55 11.88 -43.94
N PRO A 52 52.38 11.23 -43.81
CA PRO A 52 51.57 10.76 -44.95
C PRO A 52 51.22 11.87 -45.95
N GLU A 53 51.33 13.11 -45.49
CA GLU A 53 51.11 14.38 -46.18
C GLU A 53 51.94 14.52 -47.47
N ASP A 54 53.12 13.90 -47.55
CA ASP A 54 54.06 14.04 -48.67
C ASP A 54 54.02 12.88 -49.69
N THR A 55 53.08 11.94 -49.56
CA THR A 55 53.00 10.74 -50.42
C THR A 55 51.77 10.66 -51.32
N LEU A 56 50.84 11.60 -51.21
CA LEU A 56 49.62 11.63 -52.02
C LEU A 56 49.77 12.59 -53.22
N PRO A 57 49.47 12.14 -54.46
CA PRO A 57 49.57 13.00 -55.64
C PRO A 57 48.60 14.19 -55.52
N PHE A 58 49.10 15.39 -55.85
CA PHE A 58 48.28 16.59 -55.93
C PHE A 58 47.28 16.47 -57.09
N LEU A 59 45.99 16.47 -56.75
CA LEU A 59 44.84 16.35 -57.63
C LEU A 59 44.40 17.73 -58.11
N LYS A 60 44.12 17.89 -59.41
CA LYS A 60 43.49 19.10 -59.96
C LYS A 60 41.98 18.90 -60.06
N CYS A 61 41.19 19.79 -59.48
CA CYS A 61 39.73 19.75 -59.57
C CYS A 61 39.18 21.01 -60.22
N TYR A 62 37.99 20.89 -60.81
CA TYR A 62 37.20 22.05 -61.20
C TYR A 62 36.54 22.68 -59.97
N CYS A 63 36.48 24.00 -59.89
CA CYS A 63 35.76 24.68 -58.81
C CYS A 63 34.78 25.71 -59.38
N SER A 64 33.59 25.78 -58.78
CA SER A 64 32.55 26.75 -59.09
C SER A 64 31.70 26.93 -57.84
N GLY A 65 31.51 28.18 -57.39
CA GLY A 65 30.89 28.50 -56.10
C GLY A 65 31.79 28.31 -54.87
N HIS A 66 32.59 27.23 -54.82
CA HIS A 66 33.56 26.93 -53.75
C HIS A 66 35.01 26.88 -54.27
N CYS A 67 35.51 28.00 -54.78
CA CYS A 67 36.91 28.15 -55.18
C CYS A 67 37.75 28.77 -54.05
N PRO A 68 38.99 28.31 -53.82
CA PRO A 68 39.93 28.99 -52.95
C PRO A 68 40.44 30.30 -53.59
N ASP A 69 40.94 31.23 -52.78
CA ASP A 69 41.34 32.58 -53.23
C ASP A 69 42.50 32.59 -54.24
N ASP A 70 43.28 31.52 -54.31
CA ASP A 70 44.40 31.30 -55.22
C ASP A 70 44.02 30.56 -56.51
N ALA A 71 42.72 30.33 -56.75
CA ALA A 71 42.23 29.64 -57.93
C ALA A 71 42.49 30.45 -59.22
N ILE A 72 43.11 29.80 -60.20
CA ILE A 72 43.32 30.35 -61.55
C ILE A 72 42.51 29.50 -62.52
N ASN A 73 41.71 30.14 -63.38
CA ASN A 73 40.86 29.46 -64.38
C ASN A 73 39.93 28.39 -63.77
N ASN A 74 39.22 28.71 -62.68
CA ASN A 74 38.24 27.82 -62.03
C ASN A 74 38.81 26.44 -61.67
N THR A 75 40.11 26.39 -61.35
CA THR A 75 40.83 25.16 -61.01
C THR A 75 41.45 25.32 -59.64
N CYS A 76 41.34 24.27 -58.82
CA CYS A 76 41.95 24.18 -57.50
C CYS A 76 42.79 22.91 -57.40
N ILE A 77 43.78 22.90 -56.49
CA ILE A 77 44.70 21.77 -56.28
C ILE A 77 44.55 21.27 -54.85
N THR A 78 44.43 19.94 -54.67
CA THR A 78 44.30 19.33 -53.34
C THR A 78 44.99 17.98 -53.23
N ASN A 79 45.37 17.59 -52.03
CA ASN A 79 45.81 16.24 -51.69
C ASN A 79 44.66 15.34 -51.14
N GLY A 80 43.43 15.84 -51.12
CA GLY A 80 42.22 15.14 -50.67
C GLY A 80 41.32 14.70 -51.82
N HIS A 81 40.12 15.27 -51.93
CA HIS A 81 39.09 14.89 -52.92
C HIS A 81 38.57 16.08 -53.70
N CYS A 82 38.18 15.84 -54.95
CA CYS A 82 37.28 16.74 -55.66
C CYS A 82 35.84 16.41 -55.23
N PHE A 83 34.98 17.42 -55.11
CA PHE A 83 33.57 17.20 -54.78
C PHE A 83 32.65 18.02 -55.69
N ALA A 84 31.42 17.53 -55.82
CA ALA A 84 30.26 18.25 -56.32
C ALA A 84 29.13 18.12 -55.31
N ILE A 85 28.45 19.22 -55.01
CA ILE A 85 27.38 19.28 -54.01
C ILE A 85 26.18 20.02 -54.57
N ILE A 86 24.99 19.47 -54.33
CA ILE A 86 23.71 20.14 -54.60
C ILE A 86 23.05 20.47 -53.27
N GLU A 87 22.70 21.74 -53.06
CA GLU A 87 22.03 22.22 -51.85
C GLU A 87 20.81 23.08 -52.25
N GLU A 88 19.69 22.93 -51.55
CA GLU A 88 18.56 23.87 -51.67
C GLU A 88 18.88 25.15 -50.89
N ASP A 89 18.76 26.30 -51.54
CA ASP A 89 18.93 27.61 -50.90
C ASP A 89 17.75 27.97 -49.98
N GLU A 90 17.83 29.10 -49.27
CA GLU A 90 16.75 29.55 -48.38
C GLU A 90 15.40 29.80 -49.11
N HIS A 91 15.42 29.91 -50.43
CA HIS A 91 14.24 30.10 -51.29
C HIS A 91 13.73 28.77 -51.90
N GLY A 92 14.42 27.65 -51.65
CA GLY A 92 14.08 26.32 -52.15
C GLY A 92 14.59 26.03 -53.56
N GLU A 93 15.47 26.86 -54.13
CA GLU A 93 16.07 26.64 -55.45
C GLU A 93 17.34 25.78 -55.32
N PRO A 94 17.51 24.73 -56.15
CA PRO A 94 18.69 23.88 -56.09
C PRO A 94 19.92 24.61 -56.67
N THR A 95 20.95 24.75 -55.85
CA THR A 95 22.24 25.31 -56.25
C THR A 95 23.29 24.21 -56.32
N LEU A 96 24.03 24.17 -57.44
CA LEU A 96 25.12 23.21 -57.66
C LEU A 96 26.46 23.94 -57.48
N ALA A 97 27.30 23.41 -56.60
CA ALA A 97 28.64 23.90 -56.36
C ALA A 97 29.67 22.77 -56.46
N SER A 98 30.92 23.11 -56.76
CA SER A 98 32.01 22.16 -56.91
C SER A 98 33.32 22.76 -56.41
N GLY A 99 34.22 21.92 -55.89
CA GLY A 99 35.49 22.40 -55.38
C GLY A 99 36.45 21.31 -54.90
N CYS A 100 37.50 21.77 -54.21
CA CYS A 100 38.56 20.93 -53.65
C CYS A 100 38.41 20.82 -52.13
N MET A 101 38.62 19.61 -51.61
CA MET A 101 38.64 19.34 -50.17
C MET A 101 40.00 18.82 -49.76
N LYS A 102 40.54 19.35 -48.65
CA LYS A 102 41.83 18.90 -48.07
C LYS A 102 41.70 17.48 -47.51
N TYR A 103 42.81 16.75 -47.46
CA TYR A 103 42.82 15.37 -46.96
C TYR A 103 42.27 15.24 -45.53
N GLU A 104 42.63 16.15 -44.62
CA GLU A 104 42.15 16.13 -43.23
C GLU A 104 40.62 16.27 -43.14
N GLY A 105 39.94 15.21 -42.72
CA GLY A 105 38.49 15.19 -42.53
C GLY A 105 37.66 15.04 -43.81
N SER A 106 38.29 14.81 -44.96
CA SER A 106 37.58 14.61 -46.24
C SER A 106 36.66 13.38 -46.26
N ASP A 107 37.10 12.26 -45.69
CA ASP A 107 36.33 11.02 -45.64
C ASP A 107 35.00 11.14 -44.88
N PHE A 108 34.92 12.04 -43.90
CA PHE A 108 33.69 12.29 -43.14
C PHE A 108 32.75 13.26 -43.85
N GLN A 109 33.29 14.21 -44.61
CA GLN A 109 32.50 15.18 -45.36
C GLN A 109 31.91 14.60 -46.64
N CYS A 110 32.60 13.62 -47.25
CA CYS A 110 32.09 12.89 -48.42
C CYS A 110 31.05 11.82 -48.08
N LYS A 111 30.72 11.62 -46.80
CA LYS A 111 29.61 10.76 -46.37
C LYS A 111 28.46 11.62 -45.93
N ASP A 112 27.37 11.57 -46.69
CA ASP A 112 26.21 12.40 -46.41
C ASP A 112 25.55 12.01 -45.07
N SER A 113 25.08 13.02 -44.33
CA SER A 113 24.43 12.80 -43.04
C SER A 113 22.92 12.66 -43.25
N PRO A 114 22.28 11.53 -42.90
CA PRO A 114 20.84 11.33 -43.09
C PRO A 114 19.97 12.24 -42.20
N LYS A 115 20.57 13.14 -41.42
CA LYS A 115 19.89 14.10 -40.52
C LYS A 115 20.32 15.55 -40.76
N ALA A 116 20.79 15.90 -41.95
CA ALA A 116 21.04 17.30 -42.29
C ALA A 116 19.73 18.12 -42.26
N GLN A 117 19.77 19.34 -41.71
CA GLN A 117 18.60 20.22 -41.62
C GLN A 117 18.14 20.75 -42.99
N LEU A 118 19.05 20.83 -43.97
CA LEU A 118 18.75 21.18 -45.37
C LEU A 118 18.93 19.94 -46.26
N ARG A 119 18.09 19.83 -47.30
CA ARG A 119 18.23 18.80 -48.33
C ARG A 119 19.48 19.13 -49.15
N ARG A 120 20.49 18.30 -48.98
CA ARG A 120 21.74 18.37 -49.73
C ARG A 120 22.24 16.99 -50.08
N THR A 121 23.06 16.91 -51.12
CA THR A 121 23.79 15.69 -51.48
C THR A 121 25.16 16.04 -52.01
N ILE A 122 26.18 15.40 -51.46
CA ILE A 122 27.59 15.58 -51.84
C ILE A 122 28.15 14.28 -52.42
N GLU A 123 28.81 14.39 -53.56
CA GLU A 123 29.56 13.32 -54.20
C GLU A 123 31.03 13.70 -54.35
N CYS A 124 31.92 12.74 -54.08
CA CYS A 124 33.37 12.96 -54.10
C CYS A 124 34.10 11.97 -55.00
N CYS A 125 35.19 12.41 -55.60
CA CYS A 125 36.01 11.62 -56.52
C CYS A 125 37.52 11.96 -56.40
N ARG A 126 38.38 11.11 -56.99
CA ARG A 126 39.84 11.10 -56.77
C ARG A 126 40.70 11.10 -58.05
N THR A 127 40.16 11.54 -59.20
CA THR A 127 40.91 11.66 -60.46
C THR A 127 40.90 13.11 -60.96
N ASP A 128 41.91 13.53 -61.73
CA ASP A 128 42.00 14.92 -62.19
C ASP A 128 40.72 15.32 -62.95
N PHE A 129 40.15 16.47 -62.57
CA PHE A 129 38.92 17.06 -63.10
C PHE A 129 37.66 16.18 -63.02
N CYS A 130 37.65 15.15 -62.16
CA CYS A 130 36.55 14.19 -62.07
C CYS A 130 35.20 14.79 -61.65
N ASN A 131 35.21 15.91 -60.92
CA ASN A 131 34.00 16.54 -60.43
C ASN A 131 33.25 17.37 -61.48
N GLN A 132 33.79 17.48 -62.70
CA GLN A 132 33.12 18.16 -63.80
C GLN A 132 31.92 17.35 -64.35
N ASP A 133 31.97 16.02 -64.22
CA ASP A 133 30.95 15.10 -64.72
C ASP A 133 29.99 14.59 -63.62
N LEU A 134 30.20 15.00 -62.36
CA LEU A 134 29.34 14.60 -61.25
C LEU A 134 28.00 15.37 -61.28
N GLN A 135 26.90 14.64 -61.15
CA GLN A 135 25.54 15.20 -61.13
C GLN A 135 24.75 14.66 -59.92
N PRO A 136 25.05 15.12 -58.69
CA PRO A 136 24.31 14.68 -57.51
C PRO A 136 22.84 15.13 -57.60
N THR A 137 21.92 14.28 -57.16
CA THR A 137 20.48 14.56 -57.14
C THR A 137 19.96 14.69 -55.71
N LEU A 138 19.09 15.66 -55.46
CA LEU A 138 18.47 15.87 -54.14
C LEU A 138 17.63 14.65 -53.71
N PRO A 139 17.65 14.27 -52.41
CA PRO A 139 16.88 13.15 -51.90
C PRO A 139 15.37 13.44 -52.00
N PRO A 140 14.51 12.44 -52.23
CA PRO A 140 13.06 12.64 -52.34
C PRO A 140 12.49 13.29 -51.07
N LEU A 141 11.46 14.13 -51.23
CA LEU A 141 10.80 14.80 -50.11
C LEU A 141 10.01 13.75 -49.30
N ASP A 142 10.51 13.35 -48.13
CA ASP A 142 9.78 12.46 -47.22
C ASP A 142 8.58 13.22 -46.63
N SER A 143 7.41 13.05 -47.24
CA SER A 143 6.13 13.48 -46.69
C SER A 143 5.91 12.82 -45.33
N THR A 144 5.84 13.64 -44.29
CA THR A 144 5.58 13.27 -42.89
C THR A 144 4.17 12.69 -42.69
N ASP A 145 3.91 11.48 -43.17
CA ASP A 145 2.67 10.72 -42.87
C ASP A 145 2.87 9.68 -41.74
N GLY A 146 4.10 9.50 -41.25
CA GLY A 146 4.42 8.43 -40.27
C GLY A 146 4.44 8.83 -38.78
N LEU A 147 4.44 10.11 -38.42
CA LEU A 147 4.74 10.52 -37.04
C LEU A 147 3.52 10.55 -36.11
N PHE A 148 2.30 10.78 -36.65
CA PHE A 148 1.10 10.99 -35.82
C PHE A 148 0.26 9.71 -35.57
N ASP A 149 0.30 8.68 -36.42
CA ASP A 149 -0.53 7.46 -36.26
C ASP A 149 -0.05 6.54 -35.11
N GLY A 150 1.26 6.53 -34.83
CA GLY A 150 1.80 5.77 -33.70
C GLY A 150 1.32 6.30 -32.34
N SER A 151 1.32 7.62 -32.17
CA SER A 151 1.06 8.26 -30.87
C SER A 151 -0.36 7.99 -30.35
N ILE A 152 -1.38 8.09 -31.20
CA ILE A 152 -2.79 7.90 -30.79
C ILE A 152 -3.05 6.45 -30.36
N ARG A 153 -2.48 5.47 -31.08
CA ARG A 153 -2.64 4.05 -30.75
C ARG A 153 -2.01 3.70 -29.40
N TRP A 154 -0.81 4.22 -29.12
CA TRP A 154 -0.14 4.01 -27.83
C TRP A 154 -0.91 4.66 -26.67
N MET A 155 -1.45 5.87 -26.86
CA MET A 155 -2.26 6.55 -25.83
C MET A 155 -3.54 5.78 -25.51
N ALA A 156 -4.22 5.21 -26.51
CA ALA A 156 -5.41 4.38 -26.30
C ALA A 156 -5.10 3.10 -25.49
N VAL A 157 -3.97 2.45 -25.77
CA VAL A 157 -3.52 1.25 -25.03
C VAL A 157 -3.18 1.59 -23.57
N LEU A 158 -2.52 2.72 -23.32
CA LEU A 158 -2.20 3.17 -21.96
C LEU A 158 -3.45 3.47 -21.13
N ILE A 159 -4.45 4.15 -21.73
CA ILE A 159 -5.72 4.44 -21.05
C ILE A 159 -6.46 3.13 -20.75
N SER A 160 -6.53 2.20 -21.71
CA SER A 160 -7.18 0.89 -21.51
C SER A 160 -6.50 0.10 -20.39
N MET A 161 -5.17 0.07 -20.35
CA MET A 161 -4.40 -0.60 -19.29
C MET A 161 -4.67 0.03 -17.91
N ALA A 162 -4.69 1.36 -17.82
CA ALA A 162 -4.97 2.06 -16.58
C ALA A 162 -6.39 1.76 -16.06
N VAL A 163 -7.40 1.74 -16.93
CA VAL A 163 -8.78 1.37 -16.57
C VAL A 163 -8.84 -0.08 -16.08
N CYS A 164 -8.18 -1.01 -16.78
CA CYS A 164 -8.11 -2.42 -16.36
C CYS A 164 -7.46 -2.58 -14.99
N ILE A 165 -6.37 -1.86 -14.69
CA ILE A 165 -5.71 -1.89 -13.38
C ILE A 165 -6.65 -1.37 -12.28
N ILE A 166 -7.35 -0.26 -12.53
CA ILE A 166 -8.31 0.31 -11.57
C ILE A 166 -9.44 -0.69 -11.29
N VAL A 167 -10.00 -1.32 -12.33
CA VAL A 167 -11.04 -2.35 -12.19
C VAL A 167 -10.51 -3.54 -11.39
N MET A 168 -9.29 -4.01 -11.65
CA MET A 168 -8.68 -5.10 -10.90
C MET A 168 -8.46 -4.75 -9.42
N ILE A 169 -8.07 -3.52 -9.11
CA ILE A 169 -7.93 -3.04 -7.73
C ILE A 169 -9.30 -3.02 -7.04
N ILE A 170 -10.35 -2.52 -7.72
CA ILE A 170 -11.71 -2.50 -7.19
C ILE A 170 -12.18 -3.94 -6.93
N LEU A 171 -12.04 -4.85 -7.89
CA LEU A 171 -12.42 -6.25 -7.74
C LEU A 171 -11.64 -6.95 -6.62
N PHE A 172 -10.34 -6.71 -6.51
CA PHE A 172 -9.50 -7.26 -5.44
C PHE A 172 -9.91 -6.71 -4.07
N SER A 173 -10.20 -5.41 -3.97
CA SER A 173 -10.67 -4.78 -2.73
C SER A 173 -12.06 -5.31 -2.33
N CYS A 174 -12.98 -5.48 -3.29
CA CYS A 174 -14.28 -6.12 -3.06
C CYS A 174 -14.13 -7.59 -2.67
N PHE A 175 -13.20 -8.32 -3.28
CA PHE A 175 -12.89 -9.71 -2.93
C PHE A 175 -12.33 -9.79 -1.50
N CYS A 176 -11.35 -8.95 -1.15
CA CYS A 176 -10.80 -8.86 0.19
C CYS A 176 -11.86 -8.48 1.22
N TYR A 177 -12.74 -7.53 0.91
CA TYR A 177 -13.85 -7.13 1.77
C TYR A 177 -14.85 -8.28 1.96
N LYS A 178 -15.29 -8.92 0.86
CA LYS A 178 -16.16 -10.10 0.93
C LYS A 178 -15.50 -11.25 1.67
N HIS A 179 -14.20 -11.48 1.50
CA HIS A 179 -13.47 -12.51 2.22
C HIS A 179 -13.32 -12.18 3.70
N TYR A 180 -13.10 -10.90 4.05
CA TYR A 180 -13.08 -10.42 5.43
C TYR A 180 -14.44 -10.61 6.11
N CYS A 181 -15.53 -10.17 5.46
CA CYS A 181 -16.90 -10.37 5.93
C CYS A 181 -17.26 -11.87 6.00
N LYS A 182 -16.87 -12.67 5.00
CA LYS A 182 -17.08 -14.13 4.99
C LYS A 182 -16.24 -14.83 6.05
N SER A 183 -15.04 -14.36 6.38
CA SER A 183 -14.23 -14.89 7.47
C SER A 183 -14.86 -14.60 8.84
N MET A 184 -15.40 -13.39 9.00
CA MET A 184 -16.25 -13.05 10.16
C MET A 184 -17.54 -13.90 10.20
N ALA A 185 -18.20 -14.15 9.07
CA ALA A 185 -19.36 -15.04 8.99
C ALA A 185 -18.99 -16.53 9.18
N LYS A 186 -17.79 -16.95 8.80
CA LYS A 186 -17.26 -18.30 9.08
C LYS A 186 -16.97 -18.48 10.56
N ARG A 187 -16.59 -17.44 11.31
CA ARG A 187 -16.59 -17.50 12.79
C ARG A 187 -17.99 -17.79 13.34
N HIS A 188 -19.04 -17.23 12.72
CA HIS A 188 -20.42 -17.58 13.05
C HIS A 188 -20.79 -19.03 12.65
N CYS A 189 -20.39 -19.49 11.47
CA CYS A 189 -20.66 -20.86 11.02
C CYS A 189 -19.88 -21.92 11.84
N TYR A 190 -18.61 -21.65 12.18
CA TYR A 190 -17.82 -22.54 13.05
C TYR A 190 -18.44 -22.65 14.46
N ASN A 191 -18.97 -21.55 15.00
CA ASN A 191 -19.75 -21.61 16.25
C ASN A 191 -21.04 -22.44 16.11
N ARG A 192 -21.66 -22.47 14.92
CA ARG A 192 -22.84 -23.28 14.58
C ARG A 192 -22.50 -24.76 14.38
N ASP A 193 -21.36 -25.08 13.78
CA ASP A 193 -20.87 -26.47 13.69
C ASP A 193 -20.54 -27.01 15.09
N LEU A 194 -20.00 -26.15 15.97
CA LEU A 194 -19.88 -26.44 17.41
C LEU A 194 -21.23 -26.63 18.12
N GLU A 195 -22.33 -26.01 17.67
CA GLU A 195 -23.69 -26.27 18.18
C GLU A 195 -24.24 -27.62 17.67
N GLN A 196 -23.75 -28.15 16.55
CA GLN A 196 -24.23 -29.42 16.01
C GLN A 196 -23.64 -30.64 16.76
N ASP A 197 -22.43 -30.51 17.32
CA ASP A 197 -21.85 -31.47 18.26
C ASP A 197 -22.56 -31.48 19.65
N GLU A 198 -23.39 -30.47 19.96
CA GLU A 198 -24.13 -30.35 21.23
C GLU A 198 -25.40 -31.22 21.30
N ALA A 199 -25.83 -31.84 20.20
CA ALA A 199 -27.06 -32.63 20.16
C ALA A 199 -26.99 -33.96 20.95
N PHE A 200 -25.90 -34.23 21.67
CA PHE A 200 -25.64 -35.53 22.30
C PHE A 200 -25.28 -35.48 23.80
N ILE A 201 -25.47 -34.35 24.50
CA ILE A 201 -25.20 -34.26 25.94
C ILE A 201 -26.53 -34.20 26.72
N PRO A 202 -26.76 -35.06 27.74
CA PRO A 202 -27.99 -35.01 28.53
C PRO A 202 -28.08 -33.71 29.33
N ALA A 203 -29.30 -33.19 29.51
CA ALA A 203 -29.56 -32.00 30.30
C ALA A 203 -29.21 -32.22 31.78
N GLY A 204 -28.10 -31.64 32.23
CA GLY A 204 -27.91 -31.28 33.64
C GLY A 204 -28.67 -29.99 33.98
N GLU A 205 -28.64 -29.56 35.24
CA GLU A 205 -29.15 -28.22 35.62
C GLU A 205 -28.44 -27.14 34.79
N SER A 206 -29.23 -26.24 34.18
CA SER A 206 -28.67 -25.18 33.33
C SER A 206 -27.89 -24.17 34.17
N LEU A 207 -26.86 -23.57 33.57
CA LEU A 207 -26.06 -22.52 34.20
C LEU A 207 -26.94 -21.38 34.72
N LYS A 208 -27.96 -21.04 33.93
CA LYS A 208 -28.89 -19.98 34.26
C LYS A 208 -29.68 -20.32 35.52
N ASP A 209 -30.16 -21.56 35.66
CA ASP A 209 -30.92 -21.99 36.83
C ASP A 209 -30.06 -21.94 38.10
N LEU A 210 -28.78 -22.34 38.02
CA LEU A 210 -27.84 -22.26 39.15
C LEU A 210 -27.60 -20.83 39.61
N ILE A 211 -27.45 -19.91 38.64
CA ILE A 211 -27.28 -18.48 38.93
C ILE A 211 -28.54 -17.92 39.57
N ASP A 212 -29.73 -18.22 39.02
CA ASP A 212 -31.01 -17.69 39.50
C ASP A 212 -31.34 -18.23 40.91
N GLN A 213 -31.05 -19.50 41.20
CA GLN A 213 -31.18 -20.10 42.54
C GLN A 213 -30.26 -19.40 43.55
N SER A 214 -28.99 -19.17 43.20
CA SER A 214 -28.02 -18.54 44.11
C SER A 214 -28.31 -17.06 44.41
N GLN A 215 -28.96 -16.36 43.48
CA GLN A 215 -29.27 -14.93 43.63
C GLN A 215 -30.45 -14.67 44.58
N SER A 216 -31.34 -15.66 44.77
CA SER A 216 -32.42 -15.55 45.75
C SER A 216 -31.92 -15.41 47.19
N SER A 217 -30.64 -15.72 47.47
CA SER A 217 -30.00 -15.56 48.78
C SER A 217 -29.47 -14.14 49.05
N GLY A 218 -29.46 -13.23 48.07
CA GLY A 218 -29.39 -11.77 48.30
C GLY A 218 -28.03 -11.12 48.57
N SER A 219 -26.88 -11.80 48.45
CA SER A 219 -25.56 -11.23 48.83
C SER A 219 -24.68 -10.68 47.68
N GLY A 220 -25.09 -10.78 46.42
CA GLY A 220 -24.30 -10.29 45.28
C GLY A 220 -24.70 -10.90 43.94
N SER A 221 -24.05 -10.48 42.84
CA SER A 221 -24.25 -11.08 41.53
C SER A 221 -23.30 -12.26 41.29
N GLY A 222 -23.77 -13.30 40.58
CA GLY A 222 -23.01 -14.53 40.29
C GLY A 222 -23.22 -15.66 41.29
N LEU A 223 -22.42 -16.73 41.18
CA LEU A 223 -22.53 -17.94 42.01
C LEU A 223 -21.95 -17.75 43.43
N PRO A 224 -22.25 -18.61 44.43
CA PRO A 224 -21.68 -18.51 45.77
C PRO A 224 -20.16 -18.73 45.79
N LEU A 225 -19.44 -18.08 46.73
CA LEU A 225 -17.96 -18.07 46.77
C LEU A 225 -17.29 -19.45 46.73
N LEU A 226 -17.85 -20.45 47.42
CA LEU A 226 -17.32 -21.82 47.41
C LEU A 226 -17.43 -22.47 46.04
N VAL A 227 -18.52 -22.20 45.31
CA VAL A 227 -18.70 -22.65 43.93
C VAL A 227 -17.72 -21.91 43.03
N GLN A 228 -17.60 -20.57 43.18
CA GLN A 228 -16.69 -19.73 42.38
C GLN A 228 -15.25 -20.25 42.38
N ARG A 229 -14.70 -20.66 43.54
CA ARG A 229 -13.31 -21.15 43.70
C ARG A 229 -13.00 -22.52 43.07
N THR A 230 -13.95 -23.12 42.37
CA THR A 230 -13.78 -24.44 41.73
C THR A 230 -14.07 -24.44 40.23
N ILE A 231 -14.58 -23.34 39.69
CA ILE A 231 -15.07 -23.28 38.31
C ILE A 231 -13.90 -23.28 37.31
N ALA A 232 -12.80 -22.58 37.59
CA ALA A 232 -11.69 -22.49 36.63
C ALA A 232 -11.01 -23.85 36.36
N LYS A 233 -11.12 -24.80 37.29
CA LYS A 233 -10.65 -26.18 37.11
C LYS A 233 -11.55 -27.00 36.17
N GLN A 234 -12.84 -26.66 36.11
CA GLN A 234 -13.84 -27.36 35.32
C GLN A 234 -14.06 -26.74 33.93
N ILE A 235 -13.60 -25.51 33.70
CA ILE A 235 -13.71 -24.86 32.39
C ILE A 235 -12.70 -25.48 31.42
N GLN A 236 -13.22 -25.91 30.27
CA GLN A 236 -12.42 -26.24 29.10
C GLN A 236 -12.23 -24.98 28.24
N MET A 237 -11.00 -24.53 28.07
CA MET A 237 -10.67 -23.41 27.19
C MET A 237 -10.70 -23.89 25.74
N VAL A 238 -11.52 -23.26 24.89
CA VAL A 238 -11.74 -23.72 23.50
C VAL A 238 -10.96 -22.89 22.50
N ARG A 239 -11.16 -21.56 22.49
CA ARG A 239 -10.46 -20.67 21.55
C ARG A 239 -10.26 -19.27 22.10
N GLN A 240 -9.18 -18.62 21.71
CA GLN A 240 -8.96 -17.21 22.00
C GLN A 240 -9.93 -16.36 21.15
N VAL A 241 -10.67 -15.47 21.81
CA VAL A 241 -11.65 -14.56 21.18
C VAL A 241 -11.06 -13.17 21.02
N GLY A 242 -10.24 -12.73 21.98
CA GLY A 242 -9.62 -11.42 21.95
C GLY A 242 -8.37 -11.33 22.82
N LYS A 243 -7.60 -10.27 22.57
CA LYS A 243 -6.45 -9.88 23.38
C LYS A 243 -6.58 -8.40 23.71
N GLY A 244 -6.61 -8.09 25.00
CA GLY A 244 -6.70 -6.74 25.54
C GLY A 244 -5.40 -6.30 26.18
N ARG A 245 -5.42 -5.10 26.78
CA ARG A 245 -4.29 -4.57 27.56
C ARG A 245 -4.00 -5.44 28.79
N TYR A 246 -5.05 -5.85 29.49
CA TYR A 246 -4.96 -6.48 30.80
C TYR A 246 -4.86 -8.01 30.76
N GLY A 247 -5.01 -8.60 29.58
CA GLY A 247 -5.08 -10.04 29.44
C GLY A 247 -5.72 -10.52 28.14
N GLU A 248 -6.08 -11.79 28.13
CA GLU A 248 -6.64 -12.49 26.97
C GLU A 248 -8.05 -12.97 27.28
N VAL A 249 -8.95 -12.88 26.30
CA VAL A 249 -10.33 -13.36 26.42
C VAL A 249 -10.48 -14.62 25.60
N TRP A 250 -10.96 -15.67 26.24
CA TRP A 250 -11.19 -16.97 25.65
C TRP A 250 -12.67 -17.32 25.67
N MET A 251 -13.12 -18.06 24.67
CA MET A 251 -14.35 -18.82 24.76
C MET A 251 -14.00 -20.16 25.40
N GLY A 252 -14.66 -20.46 26.52
CA GLY A 252 -14.58 -21.75 27.20
C GLY A 252 -15.93 -22.45 27.23
N LYS A 253 -15.93 -23.71 27.64
CA LYS A 253 -17.12 -24.48 27.95
C LYS A 253 -17.12 -24.85 29.43
N TRP A 254 -18.25 -24.64 30.10
CA TRP A 254 -18.51 -25.12 31.45
C TRP A 254 -19.84 -25.85 31.48
N ARG A 255 -19.83 -27.15 31.83
CA ARG A 255 -21.02 -28.02 31.83
C ARG A 255 -21.80 -27.99 30.49
N GLY A 256 -21.09 -27.94 29.37
CA GLY A 256 -21.68 -27.83 28.02
C GLY A 256 -22.01 -26.40 27.59
N GLU A 257 -22.13 -25.44 28.51
CA GLU A 257 -22.47 -24.07 28.16
C GLU A 257 -21.25 -23.22 27.80
N LYS A 258 -21.40 -22.36 26.77
CA LYS A 258 -20.35 -21.43 26.32
C LYS A 258 -20.22 -20.27 27.31
N VAL A 259 -19.01 -20.06 27.81
CA VAL A 259 -18.65 -18.95 28.72
C VAL A 259 -17.49 -18.13 28.14
N ALA A 260 -17.45 -16.85 28.46
CA ALA A 260 -16.30 -15.99 28.19
C ALA A 260 -15.38 -15.98 29.42
N VAL A 261 -14.09 -16.24 29.22
CA VAL A 261 -13.08 -16.26 30.27
C VAL A 261 -12.03 -15.22 29.96
N LYS A 262 -12.02 -14.13 30.72
CA LYS A 262 -10.95 -13.12 30.68
C LYS A 262 -9.86 -13.58 31.65
N VAL A 263 -8.71 -13.95 31.08
CA VAL A 263 -7.51 -14.38 31.79
C VAL A 263 -6.58 -13.18 31.92
N PHE A 264 -6.42 -12.67 33.14
CA PHE A 264 -5.53 -11.55 33.41
C PHE A 264 -4.11 -12.03 33.68
N PHE A 265 -3.14 -11.20 33.31
CA PHE A 265 -1.76 -11.39 33.76
C PHE A 265 -1.69 -11.13 35.28
N THR A 266 -0.80 -11.84 35.98
CA THR A 266 -0.60 -11.65 37.44
C THR A 266 -0.18 -10.23 37.80
N THR A 267 0.50 -9.53 36.88
CA THR A 267 0.86 -8.11 37.04
C THR A 267 -0.35 -7.18 37.06
N GLU A 268 -1.52 -7.63 36.59
CA GLU A 268 -2.76 -6.87 36.48
C GLU A 268 -3.80 -7.32 37.54
N GLU A 269 -3.34 -7.87 38.67
CA GLU A 269 -4.20 -8.32 39.78
C GLU A 269 -5.15 -7.22 40.29
N ALA A 270 -4.65 -5.99 40.42
CA ALA A 270 -5.46 -4.86 40.86
C ALA A 270 -6.63 -4.55 39.88
N SER A 271 -6.42 -4.76 38.58
CA SER A 271 -7.48 -4.61 37.57
C SER A 271 -8.49 -5.74 37.64
N TRP A 272 -8.03 -6.99 37.81
CA TRP A 272 -8.93 -8.14 38.02
C TRP A 272 -9.77 -7.98 39.29
N PHE A 273 -9.16 -7.56 40.40
CA PHE A 273 -9.85 -7.33 41.67
C PHE A 273 -10.94 -6.27 41.53
N ARG A 274 -10.60 -5.10 40.97
CA ARG A 274 -11.56 -4.01 40.77
C ARG A 274 -12.71 -4.42 39.86
N GLU A 275 -12.42 -5.06 38.73
CA GLU A 275 -13.46 -5.48 37.81
C GLU A 275 -14.40 -6.51 38.46
N THR A 276 -13.85 -7.47 39.20
CA THR A 276 -14.61 -8.46 39.97
C THR A 276 -15.49 -7.79 41.02
N GLU A 277 -14.95 -6.85 41.78
CA GLU A 277 -15.68 -6.11 42.82
C GLU A 277 -16.85 -5.30 42.25
N ILE A 278 -16.66 -4.69 41.08
CA ILE A 278 -17.73 -3.96 40.39
C ILE A 278 -18.82 -4.94 39.94
N TYR A 279 -18.47 -6.06 39.30
CA TYR A 279 -19.47 -7.06 38.90
C TYR A 279 -20.23 -7.66 40.09
N GLN A 280 -19.55 -7.93 41.20
CA GLN A 280 -20.15 -8.50 42.41
C GLN A 280 -21.01 -7.52 43.22
N THR A 281 -21.02 -6.22 42.86
CA THR A 281 -21.82 -5.22 43.57
C THR A 281 -23.31 -5.60 43.57
N VAL A 282 -23.99 -5.34 44.69
CA VAL A 282 -25.39 -5.69 44.90
C VAL A 282 -26.28 -4.97 43.87
N LEU A 283 -27.31 -5.65 43.37
CA LEU A 283 -28.22 -5.16 42.31
C LEU A 283 -27.52 -4.71 41.01
N MET A 284 -26.30 -5.18 40.73
CA MET A 284 -25.61 -4.89 39.46
C MET A 284 -26.17 -5.62 38.25
N ARG A 285 -26.72 -6.83 38.46
CA ARG A 285 -27.19 -7.67 37.36
C ARG A 285 -28.38 -6.99 36.67
N HIS A 286 -28.27 -6.85 35.35
CA HIS A 286 -29.27 -6.21 34.51
C HIS A 286 -29.17 -6.79 33.10
N GLU A 287 -30.28 -6.82 32.34
CA GLU A 287 -30.27 -7.43 31.00
C GLU A 287 -29.21 -6.78 30.09
N ASN A 288 -28.96 -5.49 30.21
CA ASN A 288 -27.99 -4.78 29.38
C ASN A 288 -26.62 -4.56 30.05
N ILE A 289 -26.30 -5.34 31.09
CA ILE A 289 -24.96 -5.46 31.66
C ILE A 289 -24.49 -6.91 31.46
N LEU A 290 -23.22 -7.10 31.13
CA LEU A 290 -22.67 -8.43 30.90
C LEU A 290 -22.85 -9.30 32.15
N GLY A 291 -23.43 -10.49 31.96
CA GLY A 291 -23.71 -11.41 33.05
C GLY A 291 -22.41 -11.95 33.65
N PHE A 292 -22.14 -11.54 34.88
CA PHE A 292 -21.08 -12.14 35.69
C PHE A 292 -21.52 -13.52 36.19
N ILE A 293 -20.59 -14.49 36.13
CA ILE A 293 -20.79 -15.86 36.61
C ILE A 293 -19.91 -16.07 37.84
N ALA A 294 -18.60 -15.86 37.69
CA ALA A 294 -17.62 -16.12 38.73
C ALA A 294 -16.28 -15.41 38.48
N ALA A 295 -15.48 -15.30 39.52
CA ALA A 295 -14.05 -15.01 39.42
C ALA A 295 -13.29 -16.08 40.20
N ASP A 296 -12.17 -16.54 39.65
CA ASP A 296 -11.43 -17.68 40.21
C ASP A 296 -9.93 -17.56 39.90
N ILE A 297 -9.10 -18.27 40.66
CA ILE A 297 -7.64 -18.27 40.51
C ILE A 297 -7.19 -19.69 40.19
N LYS A 298 -6.49 -19.86 39.06
CA LYS A 298 -6.01 -21.16 38.59
C LYS A 298 -4.48 -21.19 38.58
N GLY A 299 -3.91 -22.30 39.03
CA GLY A 299 -2.46 -22.52 39.03
C GLY A 299 -1.81 -22.19 40.38
N THR A 300 -0.48 -22.32 40.43
CA THR A 300 0.33 -22.11 41.64
C THR A 300 1.65 -21.42 41.28
N GLY A 301 2.10 -20.48 42.11
CA GLY A 301 3.40 -19.80 41.96
C GLY A 301 3.47 -18.97 40.68
N SER A 302 4.49 -19.22 39.85
CA SER A 302 4.77 -18.47 38.61
C SER A 302 3.75 -18.66 37.48
N TRP A 303 2.84 -19.63 37.59
CA TRP A 303 1.80 -19.94 36.59
C TRP A 303 0.39 -19.59 37.06
N THR A 304 0.27 -18.71 38.05
CA THR A 304 -1.03 -18.24 38.55
C THR A 304 -1.76 -17.47 37.44
N GLN A 305 -3.04 -17.78 37.22
CA GLN A 305 -3.90 -17.12 36.26
C GLN A 305 -5.17 -16.65 36.98
N LEU A 306 -5.53 -15.38 36.77
CA LEU A 306 -6.70 -14.77 37.36
C LEU A 306 -7.83 -14.78 36.34
N TYR A 307 -8.91 -15.51 36.62
CA TYR A 307 -10.03 -15.70 35.71
C TYR A 307 -11.19 -14.81 36.13
N LEU A 308 -11.80 -14.14 35.16
CA LEU A 308 -13.11 -13.52 35.26
C LEU A 308 -14.02 -14.19 34.22
N ILE A 309 -15.09 -14.83 34.69
CA ILE A 309 -15.95 -15.71 33.92
C ILE A 309 -17.31 -15.03 33.77
N THR A 310 -17.74 -14.86 32.52
CA THR A 310 -18.98 -14.16 32.16
C THR A 310 -19.74 -14.90 31.06
N ASP A 311 -20.97 -14.47 30.79
CA ASP A 311 -21.75 -14.97 29.66
C ASP A 311 -21.00 -14.78 28.34
N TYR A 312 -21.04 -15.80 27.47
CA TYR A 312 -20.50 -15.69 26.12
C TYR A 312 -21.55 -15.14 25.15
N HIS A 313 -21.15 -14.17 24.32
CA HIS A 313 -22.00 -13.58 23.29
C HIS A 313 -21.37 -13.75 21.91
N GLU A 314 -21.99 -14.58 21.08
CA GLU A 314 -21.42 -15.04 19.81
C GLU A 314 -21.30 -13.96 18.74
N ASN A 315 -22.21 -12.98 18.77
CA ASN A 315 -22.18 -11.82 17.86
C ASN A 315 -21.03 -10.85 18.20
N GLY A 316 -20.30 -11.10 19.29
CA GLY A 316 -19.12 -10.35 19.68
C GLY A 316 -19.43 -8.90 20.04
N SER A 317 -18.46 -8.03 19.79
CA SER A 317 -18.58 -6.61 20.09
C SER A 317 -19.38 -5.87 19.02
N LEU A 318 -20.05 -4.79 19.42
CA LEU A 318 -20.73 -3.86 18.52
C LEU A 318 -19.77 -3.32 17.46
N TYR A 319 -18.49 -3.12 17.80
CA TYR A 319 -17.44 -2.75 16.86
C TYR A 319 -17.23 -3.79 15.74
N ASP A 320 -17.20 -5.07 16.08
CA ASP A 320 -17.01 -6.13 15.09
C ASP A 320 -18.27 -6.35 14.25
N PHE A 321 -19.44 -6.23 14.87
CA PHE A 321 -20.73 -6.36 14.20
C PHE A 321 -20.95 -5.26 13.15
N LEU A 322 -20.73 -3.99 13.51
CA LEU A 322 -20.96 -2.85 12.61
C LEU A 322 -20.00 -2.79 11.41
N LYS A 323 -18.89 -3.53 11.44
CA LYS A 323 -18.00 -3.64 10.27
C LYS A 323 -18.57 -4.48 9.15
N CYS A 324 -19.40 -5.45 9.50
CA CYS A 324 -19.88 -6.48 8.57
C CYS A 324 -21.38 -6.36 8.30
N THR A 325 -22.10 -5.57 9.11
CA THR A 325 -23.56 -5.50 9.09
C THR A 325 -24.02 -4.05 9.01
N THR A 326 -24.87 -3.73 8.03
CA THR A 326 -25.66 -2.50 7.99
C THR A 326 -26.94 -2.69 8.80
N LEU A 327 -27.41 -1.63 9.46
CA LEU A 327 -28.59 -1.69 10.33
C LEU A 327 -29.78 -1.02 9.64
N ASP A 328 -30.96 -1.61 9.81
CA ASP A 328 -32.22 -0.91 9.60
C ASP A 328 -32.56 -0.04 10.83
N ASN A 329 -33.55 0.85 10.69
CA ASN A 329 -33.94 1.76 11.76
C ASN A 329 -34.36 1.00 13.05
N ARG A 330 -35.01 -0.15 12.89
CA ARG A 330 -35.47 -0.96 14.02
C ARG A 330 -34.29 -1.56 14.79
N ALA A 331 -33.31 -2.17 14.10
CA ALA A 331 -32.11 -2.70 14.75
C ALA A 331 -31.26 -1.59 15.37
N LEU A 332 -31.12 -0.45 14.68
CA LEU A 332 -30.42 0.73 15.20
C LEU A 332 -31.01 1.17 16.55
N LEU A 333 -32.33 1.39 16.59
CA LEU A 333 -33.03 1.81 17.81
C LEU A 333 -32.92 0.74 18.90
N LYS A 334 -33.04 -0.55 18.56
CA LYS A 334 -32.92 -1.65 19.52
C LYS A 334 -31.54 -1.71 20.17
N LEU A 335 -30.47 -1.58 19.39
CA LEU A 335 -29.09 -1.60 19.89
C LEU A 335 -28.79 -0.34 20.73
N ALA A 336 -29.22 0.83 20.27
CA ALA A 336 -29.03 2.09 20.97
C ALA A 336 -29.81 2.13 22.30
N TYR A 337 -31.08 1.75 22.28
CA TYR A 337 -31.94 1.71 23.46
C TYR A 337 -31.39 0.74 24.52
N SER A 338 -31.06 -0.48 24.14
CA SER A 338 -30.50 -1.47 25.08
C SER A 338 -29.16 -1.02 25.68
N ALA A 339 -28.27 -0.43 24.88
CA ALA A 339 -27.03 0.15 25.42
C ALA A 339 -27.31 1.30 26.40
N ALA A 340 -28.27 2.17 26.09
CA ALA A 340 -28.69 3.26 26.97
C ALA A 340 -29.31 2.75 28.27
N CYS A 341 -30.14 1.70 28.23
CA CYS A 341 -30.68 1.05 29.43
C CYS A 341 -29.58 0.51 30.35
N GLY A 342 -28.56 -0.15 29.79
CA GLY A 342 -27.40 -0.62 30.56
C GLY A 342 -26.64 0.52 31.20
N LEU A 343 -26.39 1.60 30.44
CA LEU A 343 -25.65 2.76 30.95
C LEU A 343 -26.45 3.50 32.02
N CYS A 344 -27.75 3.66 31.82
CA CYS A 344 -28.68 4.21 32.80
C CYS A 344 -28.63 3.41 34.10
N HIS A 345 -28.74 2.07 34.01
CA HIS A 345 -28.63 1.19 35.18
C HIS A 345 -27.32 1.36 35.94
N LEU A 346 -26.18 1.48 35.23
CA LEU A 346 -24.89 1.76 35.90
C LEU A 346 -24.93 3.08 36.65
N HIS A 347 -25.42 4.14 36.01
CA HIS A 347 -25.42 5.49 36.56
C HIS A 347 -26.44 5.70 37.69
N THR A 348 -27.55 4.98 37.67
CA THR A 348 -28.61 5.13 38.66
C THR A 348 -28.21 4.47 39.99
N GLU A 349 -28.22 5.27 41.06
CA GLU A 349 -28.16 4.75 42.42
C GLU A 349 -29.47 4.05 42.77
N ILE A 350 -29.39 2.89 43.42
CA ILE A 350 -30.56 2.14 43.89
C ILE A 350 -30.50 2.08 45.41
N TYR A 351 -31.47 2.71 46.07
CA TYR A 351 -31.58 2.73 47.52
C TYR A 351 -32.09 1.39 48.08
N GLY A 352 -31.58 1.00 49.24
CA GLY A 352 -31.97 -0.22 49.95
C GLY A 352 -31.02 -0.54 51.10
N THR A 353 -31.29 -1.60 51.86
CA THR A 353 -30.41 -2.08 52.95
C THR A 353 -29.02 -2.49 52.44
N GLN A 354 -28.96 -2.97 51.19
CA GLN A 354 -27.75 -3.21 50.41
C GLN A 354 -27.95 -2.56 49.04
N GLY A 355 -27.89 -1.23 49.01
CA GLY A 355 -28.10 -0.44 47.79
C GLY A 355 -26.98 -0.61 46.76
N LYS A 356 -27.27 -0.22 45.53
CA LYS A 356 -26.28 -0.12 44.45
C LYS A 356 -25.84 1.34 44.32
N PRO A 357 -24.55 1.68 44.50
CA PRO A 357 -24.08 3.04 44.26
C PRO A 357 -24.18 3.41 42.78
N ALA A 358 -24.18 4.71 42.47
CA ALA A 358 -23.99 5.18 41.09
C ALA A 358 -22.58 4.79 40.60
N ILE A 359 -22.47 4.25 39.38
CA ILE A 359 -21.20 3.75 38.84
C ILE A 359 -20.94 4.38 37.47
N ALA A 360 -19.78 5.02 37.30
CA ALA A 360 -19.34 5.53 36.01
C ALA A 360 -18.40 4.53 35.32
N HIS A 361 -18.69 4.17 34.07
CA HIS A 361 -17.95 3.15 33.31
C HIS A 361 -16.50 3.56 32.94
N ARG A 362 -16.32 4.83 32.54
CA ARG A 362 -15.02 5.46 32.15
C ARG A 362 -14.27 4.92 30.92
N ASP A 363 -14.61 3.75 30.39
CA ASP A 363 -14.05 3.24 29.12
C ASP A 363 -15.14 2.76 28.12
N LEU A 364 -16.21 3.56 27.98
CA LEU A 364 -17.32 3.18 27.11
C LEU A 364 -16.96 3.39 25.64
N LYS A 365 -16.96 2.30 24.88
CA LYS A 365 -16.65 2.27 23.43
C LYS A 365 -17.32 1.07 22.78
N SER A 366 -17.47 1.07 21.45
CA SER A 366 -18.13 -0.01 20.71
C SER A 366 -17.48 -1.39 20.87
N LYS A 367 -16.20 -1.47 21.27
CA LYS A 367 -15.54 -2.75 21.60
C LYS A 367 -15.98 -3.34 22.95
N ASN A 368 -16.49 -2.49 23.85
CA ASN A 368 -16.89 -2.84 25.22
C ASN A 368 -18.43 -2.97 25.33
N ILE A 369 -19.14 -2.98 24.21
CA ILE A 369 -20.57 -3.28 24.12
C ILE A 369 -20.70 -4.57 23.32
N LEU A 370 -21.33 -5.60 23.87
CA LEU A 370 -21.52 -6.89 23.23
C LEU A 370 -22.95 -7.02 22.72
N ILE A 371 -23.13 -7.76 21.62
CA ILE A 371 -24.46 -8.01 21.04
C ILE A 371 -24.92 -9.41 21.41
N LYS A 372 -26.14 -9.51 21.91
CA LYS A 372 -26.80 -10.76 22.28
C LYS A 372 -27.48 -11.43 21.09
N LYS A 373 -27.81 -12.72 21.22
CA LYS A 373 -28.51 -13.51 20.19
C LYS A 373 -29.90 -12.93 19.85
N ASN A 374 -30.57 -12.28 20.79
CA ASN A 374 -31.87 -11.63 20.59
C ASN A 374 -31.76 -10.23 19.92
N GLY A 375 -30.56 -9.75 19.60
CA GLY A 375 -30.33 -8.45 18.98
C GLY A 375 -30.38 -7.24 19.93
N THR A 376 -30.31 -7.44 21.24
CA THR A 376 -30.03 -6.36 22.21
C THR A 376 -28.54 -6.32 22.56
N CYS A 377 -28.10 -5.25 23.21
CA CYS A 377 -26.73 -5.07 23.67
C CYS A 377 -26.58 -5.30 25.18
N CYS A 378 -25.36 -5.58 25.63
CA CYS A 378 -24.96 -5.38 27.01
C CYS A 378 -23.57 -4.73 27.12
N ILE A 379 -23.36 -3.96 28.18
CA ILE A 379 -22.08 -3.30 28.47
C ILE A 379 -21.16 -4.27 29.20
N ALA A 380 -19.88 -4.28 28.81
CA ALA A 380 -18.82 -5.13 29.33
C ALA A 380 -17.57 -4.30 29.68
N ASP A 381 -16.56 -4.96 30.27
CA ASP A 381 -15.24 -4.39 30.61
C ASP A 381 -15.32 -3.22 31.61
N LEU A 382 -15.65 -3.57 32.86
CA LEU A 382 -15.83 -2.63 33.97
C LEU A 382 -14.53 -2.36 34.75
N GLY A 383 -13.37 -2.75 34.22
CA GLY A 383 -12.08 -2.67 34.93
C GLY A 383 -11.59 -1.24 35.22
N LEU A 384 -12.18 -0.22 34.60
CA LEU A 384 -11.90 1.20 34.87
C LEU A 384 -13.06 1.93 35.56
N ALA A 385 -14.13 1.21 35.91
CA ALA A 385 -15.30 1.80 36.53
C ALA A 385 -15.01 2.34 37.93
N VAL A 386 -15.81 3.31 38.37
CA VAL A 386 -15.74 3.92 39.71
C VAL A 386 -17.14 3.99 40.32
N LYS A 387 -17.23 3.70 41.62
CA LYS A 387 -18.44 3.88 42.43
C LYS A 387 -18.45 5.30 43.00
N PHE A 388 -19.61 5.95 43.01
CA PHE A 388 -19.84 7.18 43.77
C PHE A 388 -19.93 6.78 45.26
N ASN A 389 -19.10 7.42 46.09
CA ASN A 389 -19.02 7.16 47.53
C ASN A 389 -19.90 8.13 48.31
#